data_AF-A0A7X8HMN0-F1
#
_entry.id   AF-A0A7X8HMN0-F1
#
_cell.length_a   1.000
_cell.length_b   1.000
_cell.length_c   1.000
_cell.angle_alpha   90.00
_cell.angle_beta   90.00
_cell.angle_gamma   90.00
#
_symmetry.space_group_name_H-M   'P 1'
#
loop_
_entity.id
_entity.type
_entity.pdbx_description
1 polymer ?
#
loop_
_entity_poly.entity_id
_entity_poly.type
_entity_poly.pdbx_seq_one_letter_code
_entity_poly.pdbx_strand_id
1 'polypeptide(L)' 'MGSKLVELKNNAKLNSWYMDIQSQKQSGLTVNEWCEGAGITRYAFYYRYKKVMQALEV' A
#
# COMPACT_ATOMS: atom_id res chain seq x y z
N MET A 1 -20.34 6.74 17.68
CA MET A 1 -19.08 7.52 17.57
C MET A 1 -17.86 6.67 17.18
N GLY A 2 -18.01 5.55 16.43
CA GLY A 2 -16.88 4.71 16.00
C GLY A 2 -16.44 4.88 14.55
N SER A 3 -17.29 5.45 13.68
CA SER A 3 -17.06 5.49 12.23
C SER A 3 -15.88 6.39 11.84
N LYS A 4 -15.82 7.61 12.36
CA LYS A 4 -14.81 8.60 11.95
C LYS A 4 -13.37 8.21 12.31
N LEU A 5 -13.19 7.55 13.47
CA LEU A 5 -11.87 7.04 13.86
C LEU A 5 -11.44 5.86 12.97
N VAL A 6 -12.39 5.01 12.58
CA VAL A 6 -12.13 3.88 11.66
C VAL A 6 -11.77 4.40 10.27
N GLU A 7 -12.49 5.41 9.76
CA GLU A 7 -12.19 6.08 8.49
C GLU A 7 -10.79 6.69 8.50
N LEU A 8 -10.42 7.43 9.55
CA LEU A 8 -9.08 8.00 9.69
C LEU A 8 -7.98 6.92 9.68
N LYS A 9 -8.17 5.83 10.42
CA LYS A 9 -7.23 4.71 10.43
C LYS A 9 -7.11 4.04 9.06
N ASN A 10 -8.22 3.86 8.36
CA ASN A 10 -8.23 3.27 7.02
C ASN A 10 -7.50 4.17 6.03
N ASN A 11 -7.73 5.48 6.08
CA ASN A 11 -7.05 6.45 5.21
C ASN A 11 -5.55 6.49 5.49
N ALA A 12 -5.13 6.48 6.76
CA ALA A 12 -3.71 6.41 7.12
C ALA A 12 -3.04 5.13 6.58
N LYS A 13 -3.75 4.00 6.65
CA LYS A 13 -3.28 2.71 6.13
C LYS A 13 -3.15 2.73 4.60
N LEU A 14 -4.16 3.24 3.90
CA LEU A 14 -4.14 3.40 2.44
C LEU A 14 -3.00 4.32 1.99
N ASN A 15 -2.78 5.42 2.71
CA ASN A 15 -1.67 6.33 2.43
C ASN A 15 -0.30 5.65 2.63
N SER A 16 -0.11 4.90 3.71
CA SER A 16 1.12 4.12 3.92
C SER A 16 1.35 3.13 2.78
N TRP A 17 0.31 2.41 2.35
CA TRP A 17 0.40 1.48 1.23
C TRP A 17 0.70 2.19 -0.10
N TYR A 18 0.16 3.38 -0.31
CA TYR A 18 0.49 4.19 -1.48
C TYR A 18 1.98 4.56 -1.48
N MET A 19 2.52 4.98 -0.33
CA MET A 19 3.94 5.30 -0.21
C MET A 19 4.84 4.09 -0.49
N ASP A 20 4.47 2.90 -0.02
CA ASP A 20 5.18 1.65 -0.34
C ASP A 20 5.23 1.40 -1.86
N ILE A 21 4.10 1.58 -2.56
CA ILE A 21 4.01 1.40 -4.01
C ILE A 21 4.88 2.43 -4.74
N GLN A 22 4.87 3.69 -4.30
CA GLN A 22 5.73 4.72 -4.89
C GLN A 22 7.21 4.43 -4.63
N SER A 23 7.56 3.97 -3.42
CA SER A 23 8.93 3.53 -3.08
C SER A 23 9.38 2.41 -4.01
N GLN A 24 8.52 1.39 -4.24
CA GLN A 24 8.83 0.33 -5.20
C GLN A 24 9.07 0.87 -6.61
N LYS A 25 8.18 1.75 -7.11
CA LYS A 25 8.32 2.35 -8.45
C LYS A 25 9.59 3.19 -8.59
N GLN A 26 9.94 3.97 -7.57
CA GLN A 26 11.12 4.84 -7.56
C GLN A 26 12.42 4.07 -7.39
N SER A 27 12.38 2.90 -6.72
CA SER A 27 13.56 2.08 -6.48
C SER A 27 14.18 1.49 -7.75
N GLY A 28 13.39 1.36 -8.83
CA GLY A 28 13.80 0.63 -10.04
C GLY A 28 13.91 -0.90 -9.85
N LEU A 29 13.68 -1.41 -8.65
CA LEU A 29 13.66 -2.84 -8.34
C LEU A 29 12.38 -3.50 -8.86
N THR A 30 12.46 -4.79 -9.17
CA THR A 30 11.25 -5.59 -9.37
C THR A 30 10.45 -5.67 -8.07
N VAL A 31 9.15 -5.98 -8.16
CA VAL A 31 8.31 -6.18 -6.98
C VAL A 31 8.88 -7.25 -6.05
N ASN A 32 9.52 -8.30 -6.57
CA ASN A 32 10.13 -9.35 -5.74
C ASN A 32 11.26 -8.79 -4.89
N GLU A 33 12.25 -8.17 -5.52
CA GLU A 33 13.44 -7.63 -4.86
C GLU A 33 13.06 -6.55 -3.83
N TRP A 34 12.11 -5.69 -4.19
CA TRP A 34 11.62 -4.68 -3.26
C TRP A 34 10.89 -5.31 -2.06
N CYS A 35 10.07 -6.34 -2.29
CA CYS A 35 9.35 -7.06 -1.22
C CYS A 35 10.32 -7.75 -0.24
N GLU A 36 11.41 -8.32 -0.74
CA GLU A 36 12.47 -8.92 0.09
C GLU A 36 13.09 -7.89 1.02
N GLY A 37 13.44 -6.69 0.52
CA GLY A 37 13.98 -5.61 1.33
C GLY A 37 12.96 -4.98 2.29
N ALA A 38 11.69 -4.89 1.88
CA ALA A 38 10.61 -4.34 2.69
C ALA A 38 10.05 -5.32 3.74
N GLY A 39 10.48 -6.59 3.73
CA GLY A 39 10.01 -7.61 4.67
C GLY A 39 8.55 -7.99 4.48
N ILE A 40 8.02 -7.88 3.26
CA ILE A 40 6.63 -8.25 2.94
C ILE A 40 6.58 -9.30 1.85
N THR A 41 5.46 -10.03 1.76
CA THR A 41 5.26 -10.95 0.65
C THR A 41 4.77 -10.19 -0.59
N ARG A 42 5.08 -10.71 -1.78
CA ARG A 42 4.47 -10.20 -3.04
C ARG A 42 2.95 -10.16 -2.98
N TYR A 43 2.35 -11.19 -2.39
CA TYR A 43 0.89 -11.27 -2.25
C TYR A 43 0.35 -10.08 -1.46
N ALA A 44 1.02 -9.72 -0.35
CA ALA A 44 0.68 -8.54 0.41
C ALA A 44 0.85 -7.25 -0.42
N PHE A 45 1.92 -7.14 -1.21
CA PHE A 45 2.12 -6.00 -2.11
C PHE A 45 0.98 -5.84 -3.11
N TYR A 46 0.62 -6.88 -3.85
CA TYR A 46 -0.46 -6.80 -4.84
C TYR A 46 -1.84 -6.58 -4.19
N TYR A 47 -2.07 -7.10 -2.99
CA TYR A 47 -3.25 -6.77 -2.21
C TYR A 47 -3.32 -5.28 -1.87
N ARG A 48 -2.21 -4.70 -1.37
CA ARG A 48 -2.08 -3.25 -1.10
C ARG A 48 -2.34 -2.44 -2.37
N TYR A 49 -1.69 -2.81 -3.47
CA TYR A 49 -1.86 -2.18 -4.77
C TYR A 49 -3.33 -2.12 -5.20
N LYS A 50 -4.01 -3.28 -5.18
CA LYS A 50 -5.43 -3.36 -5.53
C LYS A 50 -6.29 -2.44 -4.67
N LYS A 51 -6.05 -2.43 -3.34
CA LYS A 51 -6.84 -1.60 -2.42
C LYS A 51 -6.59 -0.10 -2.59
N VAL A 52 -5.35 0.30 -2.85
CA VAL A 52 -5.00 1.69 -3.10
C VAL A 52 -5.60 2.16 -4.43
N MET A 53 -5.48 1.39 -5.51
CA MET A 53 -6.07 1.77 -6.80
C MET A 53 -7.60 1.90 -6.70
N GLN A 54 -8.28 0.94 -6.06
CA GLN A 54 -9.73 1.03 -5.81
C GLN A 54 -10.14 2.28 -5.02
N ALA A 55 -9.28 2.79 -4.14
CA ALA A 55 -9.55 3.99 -3.35
C ALA A 55 -9.21 5.29 -4.10
N LEU A 56 -8.36 5.23 -5.13
CA LEU A 56 -7.98 6.36 -5.99
C LEU A 56 -8.91 6.50 -7.20
N GLU A 57 -9.56 5.42 -7.64
CA GLU A 57 -10.57 5.41 -8.70
C GLU A 57 -11.94 5.98 -8.24
N VAL A 58 -11.94 6.79 -7.18
CA VAL A 58 -13.11 7.48 -6.62
C VAL A 58 -13.19 8.91 -7.13
#